data_AF-A0A497MH89-F1
#
_entry.id   AF-A0A497MH89-F1
#
_cell.length_a   1.000
_cell.length_b   1.000
_cell.length_c   1.000
_cell.angle_alpha   90.00
_cell.angle_beta   90.00
_cell.angle_gamma   90.00
#
_symmetry.space_group_name_H-M   'P 1'
#
loop_
_entity.id
_entity.type
_entity.pdbx_description
1 polymer ?
#
loop_
_entity_poly.entity_id
_entity_poly.type
_entity_poly.pdbx_seq_one_letter_code
_entity_poly.pdbx_strand_id
1 'polypeptide(L)'
;MLDRIFRMQKKTPTVEGYDIWSVIIAKERDSPHVSTGCFSTAGIPHNPPPEDLANLALALAHPARIILLRELRVSKYVSELEKTFSDRYGALYHHLSVLRKMNMVRQERERGKYAATVVGVAALLFLNTLASMLNVLKKPSEKIFL
;
A
#
# COMPACT_ATOMS: atom_id res chain seq x y z
N MET A 1 -4.71 27.12 5.78
CA MET A 1 -3.37 26.50 5.58
C MET A 1 -3.43 25.21 4.77
N LEU A 2 -4.37 24.29 5.08
CA LEU A 2 -4.61 23.05 4.31
C LEU A 2 -4.93 23.29 2.83
N ASP A 3 -5.77 24.29 2.51
CA ASP A 3 -6.03 24.65 1.10
C ASP A 3 -4.77 25.04 0.34
N ARG A 4 -3.76 25.59 1.02
CA ARG A 4 -2.46 25.89 0.40
C ARG A 4 -1.71 24.60 0.08
N ILE A 5 -1.72 23.61 0.97
CA ILE A 5 -1.11 22.29 0.75
C ILE A 5 -1.81 21.55 -0.40
N PHE A 6 -3.15 21.52 -0.41
CA PHE A 6 -3.92 20.92 -1.51
C PHE A 6 -3.75 21.68 -2.83
N ARG A 7 -3.66 23.02 -2.81
CA ARG A 7 -3.34 23.82 -4.00
C ARG A 7 -1.91 23.59 -4.47
N MET A 8 -0.94 23.44 -3.56
CA MET A 8 0.44 23.12 -3.90
C MET A 8 0.54 21.73 -4.53
N GLN A 9 -0.19 20.74 -4.01
CA GLN A 9 -0.27 19.40 -4.60
C GLN A 9 -0.76 19.46 -6.06
N LYS A 10 -1.83 20.21 -6.32
CA LYS A 10 -2.37 20.42 -7.68
C LYS A 10 -1.46 21.25 -8.60
N LYS A 11 -0.57 22.05 -8.01
CA LYS A 11 0.42 22.87 -8.69
C LYS A 11 1.80 22.22 -8.70
N THR A 12 1.94 20.99 -8.22
CA THR A 12 3.20 20.25 -8.26
C THR A 12 3.63 20.20 -9.72
N PRO A 13 4.76 20.81 -10.10
CA PRO A 13 5.19 20.81 -11.48
C PRO A 13 5.30 19.37 -11.95
N THR A 14 4.79 19.09 -13.14
CA THR A 14 5.04 17.83 -13.83
C THR A 14 6.55 17.64 -13.87
N VAL A 15 7.05 16.61 -13.19
CA VAL A 15 8.45 16.22 -13.31
C VAL A 15 8.56 15.53 -14.66
N GLU A 16 9.37 16.11 -15.55
CA GLU A 16 9.46 15.68 -16.94
C GLU A 16 9.73 14.17 -17.03
N GLY A 17 8.87 13.46 -17.77
CA GLY A 17 8.97 12.01 -17.96
C GLY A 17 8.36 11.14 -16.86
N TYR A 18 7.69 11.70 -15.84
CA TYR A 18 7.08 10.94 -14.75
C TYR A 18 5.58 11.17 -14.60
N ASP A 19 4.83 10.07 -14.46
CA ASP A 19 3.50 10.08 -13.89
C ASP A 19 3.59 10.04 -12.36
N ILE A 20 2.96 11.01 -11.70
CA ILE A 20 2.98 11.20 -10.26
C ILE A 20 1.57 10.95 -9.71
N TRP A 21 1.47 10.14 -8.67
CA TRP A 21 0.27 9.99 -7.84
C TRP A 21 0.59 10.44 -6.43
N SER A 22 -0.32 11.18 -5.80
CA SER A 22 -0.16 11.62 -4.42
C SER A 22 -1.49 11.61 -3.68
N VAL A 23 -1.42 11.21 -2.41
CA VAL A 23 -2.53 11.23 -1.47
C VAL A 23 -2.12 12.09 -0.30
N ILE A 24 -2.97 13.05 0.07
CA ILE A 24 -2.78 13.89 1.26
C ILE A 24 -3.85 13.50 2.26
N ILE A 25 -3.39 13.17 3.46
CA ILE A 25 -4.24 12.93 4.61
C ILE A 25 -3.70 13.79 5.73
N ALA A 26 -4.52 14.70 6.23
CA ALA A 26 -4.13 15.65 7.26
C ALA A 26 -5.16 15.65 8.38
N LYS A 27 -4.69 15.49 9.62
CA LYS A 27 -5.49 15.63 10.82
C LYS A 27 -5.13 16.95 11.49
N GLU A 28 -6.13 17.72 11.90
CA GLU A 28 -5.90 18.93 12.68
C GLU A 28 -5.34 18.57 14.08
N ARG A 29 -4.40 19.38 14.57
CA ARG A 29 -3.81 19.19 15.90
C ARG A 29 -4.93 19.40 16.94
N ASP A 30 -5.06 18.48 17.88
CA ASP A 30 -6.08 18.50 18.96
C ASP A 30 -7.55 18.40 18.52
N SER A 31 -7.82 18.15 17.24
CA SER A 31 -9.16 17.92 16.69
C SER A 31 -9.29 16.52 16.07
N PRO A 32 -10.45 15.86 16.15
CA PRO A 32 -10.70 14.59 15.47
C PRO A 32 -10.87 14.77 13.95
N HIS A 33 -10.96 16.01 13.46
CA HIS A 33 -11.20 16.29 12.06
C HIS A 33 -10.02 15.87 11.16
N VAL A 34 -10.34 15.14 10.09
CA VAL A 34 -9.41 14.69 9.07
C VAL A 34 -9.86 15.22 7.72
N SER A 35 -8.95 15.88 7.02
CA SER A 35 -9.11 16.30 5.63
C SER A 35 -8.28 15.41 4.72
N THR A 36 -8.83 15.06 3.56
CA THR A 36 -8.16 14.19 2.58
C THR A 36 -8.19 14.80 1.19
N GLY A 37 -7.26 14.38 0.33
CA GLY A 37 -7.20 14.77 -1.07
C GLY A 37 -6.28 13.85 -1.87
N CYS A 38 -6.50 13.79 -3.18
CA CYS A 38 -5.67 13.03 -4.10
C CYS A 38 -5.37 13.84 -5.36
N PHE A 39 -4.24 13.52 -6.00
CA PHE A 39 -3.80 14.15 -7.24
C PHE A 39 -3.03 13.13 -8.09
N SER A 40 -3.23 13.20 -9.40
CA SER A 40 -2.42 12.47 -10.37
C SER A 40 -2.09 13.35 -11.57
N THR A 41 -0.84 13.29 -12.05
CA THR A 41 -0.45 13.94 -13.32
C THR A 41 -0.86 13.13 -14.55
N ALA A 42 -1.16 11.84 -14.37
CA ALA A 42 -1.62 10.95 -15.43
C ALA A 42 -3.11 11.16 -15.79
N GLY A 43 -3.81 12.08 -15.12
CA GLY A 43 -5.22 12.39 -15.33
C GLY A 43 -6.06 12.34 -14.06
N ILE A 44 -7.38 12.39 -14.20
CA ILE A 44 -8.30 12.24 -13.06
C ILE A 44 -8.07 10.83 -12.48
N PRO A 45 -7.86 10.69 -11.15
CA PRO A 45 -7.80 9.38 -10.52
C PRO A 45 -9.04 8.59 -10.92
N HIS A 46 -8.82 7.51 -11.67
CA HIS A 46 -9.90 6.62 -12.05
C HIS A 46 -10.58 6.12 -10.78
N ASN A 47 -11.91 6.18 -10.73
CA ASN A 47 -12.68 5.52 -9.70
C ASN A 47 -12.96 4.10 -10.21
N PRO A 48 -12.11 3.10 -9.89
CA PRO A 48 -12.35 1.75 -10.33
C PRO A 48 -13.69 1.22 -9.79
N PRO A 49 -14.31 0.27 -10.51
CA PRO A 49 -15.50 -0.43 -10.02
C PRO A 49 -15.29 -0.96 -8.59
N PRO A 50 -16.34 -0.97 -7.74
CA PRO A 50 -16.27 -1.51 -6.38
C PRO A 50 -15.70 -2.92 -6.30
N GLU A 51 -15.96 -3.77 -7.31
CA GLU A 51 -15.47 -5.13 -7.41
C GLU A 51 -13.94 -5.19 -7.52
N ASP A 52 -13.33 -4.27 -8.28
CA ASP A 52 -11.89 -4.18 -8.44
C ASP A 52 -11.22 -3.71 -7.14
N LEU A 53 -11.85 -2.76 -6.43
CA LEU A 53 -11.41 -2.32 -5.11
C LEU A 53 -11.51 -3.46 -4.09
N ALA A 54 -12.60 -4.22 -4.10
CA ALA A 54 -12.79 -5.37 -3.23
C ALA A 54 -11.76 -6.45 -3.52
N ASN A 55 -11.47 -6.74 -4.79
CA ASN A 55 -10.42 -7.68 -5.20
C ASN A 55 -9.03 -7.23 -4.73
N LEU A 56 -8.71 -5.94 -4.84
CA LEU A 56 -7.49 -5.35 -4.33
C LEU A 56 -7.38 -5.48 -2.80
N ALA A 57 -8.45 -5.14 -2.07
CA ALA A 57 -8.50 -5.27 -0.62
C ALA A 57 -8.36 -6.74 -0.19
N LEU A 58 -9.09 -7.65 -0.86
CA LEU A 58 -9.00 -9.08 -0.65
C LEU A 58 -7.59 -9.61 -0.94
N ALA A 59 -6.85 -9.05 -1.89
CA ALA A 59 -5.46 -9.42 -2.15
C ALA A 59 -4.51 -9.05 -1.01
N LEU A 60 -4.81 -7.97 -0.27
CA LEU A 60 -3.99 -7.46 0.82
C LEU A 60 -4.44 -7.94 2.20
N ALA A 61 -5.65 -8.47 2.33
CA ALA A 61 -6.25 -8.84 3.62
C ALA A 61 -5.58 -10.00 4.37
N HIS A 62 -4.70 -10.78 3.73
CA HIS A 62 -4.08 -11.94 4.39
C HIS A 62 -2.65 -11.63 4.86
N PRO A 63 -2.29 -11.90 6.13
CA PRO A 63 -0.97 -11.58 6.69
C PRO A 63 0.20 -12.13 5.87
N ALA A 64 0.07 -13.36 5.35
CA ALA A 64 1.12 -13.98 4.53
C ALA A 64 1.48 -13.12 3.31
N ARG A 65 0.50 -12.52 2.64
CA ARG A 65 0.73 -11.69 1.45
C ARG A 65 1.43 -10.38 1.80
N ILE A 66 1.12 -9.81 2.96
CA ILE A 66 1.82 -8.62 3.46
C ILE A 66 3.28 -8.94 3.79
N ILE A 67 3.54 -10.09 4.44
CA ILE A 67 4.90 -10.53 4.72
C ILE A 67 5.65 -10.81 3.42
N LEU A 68 5.02 -11.45 2.43
CA LEU A 68 5.66 -11.72 1.13
C LEU A 68 6.08 -10.42 0.46
N LEU A 69 5.21 -9.41 0.43
CA LEU A 69 5.57 -8.12 -0.14
C LEU A 69 6.76 -7.46 0.59
N ARG A 70 6.89 -7.66 1.91
CA ARG A 70 8.03 -7.15 2.69
C ARG A 70 9.32 -7.88 2.36
N GLU A 71 9.28 -9.21 2.33
CA GLU A 71 10.42 -10.07 2.01
C GLU A 71 10.90 -9.87 0.57
N LEU A 72 9.96 -9.69 -0.36
CA LEU A 72 10.22 -9.54 -1.79
C LEU A 72 10.61 -8.13 -2.22
N ARG A 73 10.82 -7.19 -1.28
CA ARG A 73 11.51 -5.93 -1.58
C ARG A 73 12.92 -6.17 -2.13
N VAL A 74 13.51 -7.30 -1.76
CA VAL A 74 14.70 -7.88 -2.38
C VAL A 74 14.28 -9.14 -3.11
N SER A 75 14.78 -9.37 -4.33
CA SER A 75 14.41 -10.55 -5.11
C SER A 75 14.84 -11.84 -4.39
N LYS A 76 13.94 -12.83 -4.24
CA LYS A 76 14.22 -14.13 -3.58
C LYS A 76 13.77 -15.32 -4.42
N TYR A 77 14.46 -16.44 -4.29
CA TYR A 77 14.01 -17.73 -4.82
C TYR A 77 12.87 -18.30 -3.97
N VAL A 78 12.07 -19.19 -4.57
CA VAL A 78 10.98 -19.87 -3.87
C VAL A 78 11.50 -20.67 -2.68
N SER A 79 12.60 -21.39 -2.83
CA SER A 79 13.22 -22.17 -1.76
C SER A 79 13.66 -21.33 -0.56
N GLU A 80 14.01 -20.05 -0.78
CA GLU A 80 14.31 -19.11 0.31
C GLU A 80 13.03 -18.67 1.03
N LEU A 81 11.95 -18.46 0.28
CA LEU A 81 10.65 -18.10 0.84
C LEU A 81 10.04 -19.27 1.62
N GLU A 82 10.09 -20.49 1.10
CA GLU A 82 9.52 -21.69 1.74
C GLU A 82 10.11 -21.94 3.13
N LYS A 83 11.42 -21.72 3.31
CA LYS A 83 12.08 -21.82 4.62
C LYS A 83 11.49 -20.89 5.67
N THR A 84 10.96 -19.73 5.27
CA THR A 84 10.40 -18.72 6.18
C THR A 84 8.87 -18.78 6.25
N PHE A 85 8.22 -19.30 5.21
CA PHE A 85 6.77 -19.23 5.02
C PHE A 85 6.01 -20.51 5.31
N SER A 86 6.58 -21.67 4.94
CA SER A 86 5.82 -22.92 4.87
C SER A 86 5.30 -23.35 6.24
N ASP A 87 6.07 -23.12 7.30
CA ASP A 87 5.71 -23.53 8.66
C ASP A 87 4.58 -22.70 9.28
N ARG A 88 4.34 -21.47 8.78
CA ARG A 88 3.44 -20.51 9.44
C ARG A 88 2.19 -20.17 8.64
N TYR A 89 2.26 -20.17 7.32
CA TYR A 89 1.17 -19.66 6.48
C TYR A 89 0.69 -20.63 5.40
N GLY A 90 1.45 -21.70 5.12
CA GLY A 90 1.10 -22.66 4.08
C GLY A 90 0.93 -22.04 2.67
N ALA A 91 0.66 -22.90 1.68
CA ALA A 91 0.21 -22.51 0.33
C ALA A 91 0.96 -21.32 -0.33
N LEU A 92 2.29 -21.25 -0.21
CA LEU A 92 3.12 -20.16 -0.75
C LEU A 92 2.79 -19.82 -2.20
N TYR A 93 2.67 -20.83 -3.06
CA TYR A 93 2.33 -20.67 -4.48
C TYR A 93 0.97 -20.00 -4.70
N HIS A 94 -0.02 -20.30 -3.86
CA HIS A 94 -1.33 -19.64 -3.93
C HIS A 94 -1.19 -18.15 -3.60
N HIS A 95 -0.47 -17.80 -2.54
CA HIS A 95 -0.24 -16.40 -2.19
C HIS A 95 0.55 -15.63 -3.25
N LEU A 96 1.61 -16.23 -3.80
CA LEU A 96 2.37 -15.64 -4.91
C LEU A 96 1.51 -15.47 -6.16
N SER A 97 0.66 -16.44 -6.48
CA SER A 97 -0.26 -16.37 -7.62
C SER A 97 -1.24 -15.19 -7.49
N VAL A 98 -1.86 -15.02 -6.31
CA VAL A 98 -2.76 -13.88 -6.06
C VAL A 98 -2.02 -12.54 -6.19
N LEU A 99 -0.83 -12.41 -5.58
CA LEU A 99 -0.04 -11.18 -5.67
C LEU A 99 0.43 -10.88 -7.10
N ARG A 100 0.74 -11.91 -7.90
CA ARG A 100 1.05 -11.78 -9.32
C ARG A 100 -0.14 -11.35 -10.15
N LYS A 101 -1.32 -11.93 -9.92
CA LYS A 101 -2.57 -11.56 -10.61
C LYS A 101 -2.90 -10.08 -10.42
N MET A 102 -2.59 -9.54 -9.24
CA MET A 102 -2.75 -8.11 -8.92
C MET A 102 -1.55 -7.24 -9.30
N ASN A 103 -0.57 -7.77 -10.05
CA ASN A 103 0.66 -7.08 -10.47
C ASN A 103 1.49 -6.49 -9.31
N MET A 104 1.39 -7.07 -8.10
CA MET A 104 2.15 -6.63 -6.92
C MET A 104 3.49 -7.36 -6.78
N VAL A 105 3.60 -8.53 -7.38
CA VAL A 105 4.82 -9.35 -7.45
C VAL A 105 5.04 -9.77 -8.90
N ARG A 106 6.30 -9.84 -9.32
CA ARG A 106 6.71 -10.41 -10.60
C ARG A 106 7.67 -11.56 -10.39
N GLN A 107 7.68 -12.49 -11.33
CA GLN A 107 8.69 -13.55 -11.42
C GLN A 107 9.72 -13.15 -12.48
N GLU A 108 10.99 -13.16 -12.12
CA GLU A 108 12.10 -12.84 -13.01
C GLU A 108 12.39 -14.01 -13.96
N ARG A 109 12.49 -13.71 -15.26
CA ARG A 109 12.60 -14.73 -16.31
C ARG A 109 13.88 -15.55 -16.23
N GLU A 110 15.02 -14.92 -15.95
CA GLU A 110 16.33 -15.57 -16.04
C GLU A 110 16.67 -16.50 -14.87
N ARG A 111 15.97 -16.37 -13.73
CA ARG A 111 16.35 -17.08 -12.50
C ARG A 111 15.17 -17.65 -11.70
N GLY A 112 13.92 -17.38 -12.08
CA GLY A 112 12.76 -17.85 -11.33
C GLY A 112 12.60 -17.21 -9.94
N LYS A 113 13.38 -16.15 -9.64
CA LYS A 113 13.21 -15.33 -8.45
C LYS A 113 11.92 -14.54 -8.51
N TYR A 114 11.38 -14.21 -7.35
CA TYR A 114 10.24 -13.33 -7.19
C TYR A 114 10.71 -12.00 -6.62
N ALA A 115 10.08 -10.91 -7.06
CA ALA A 115 10.34 -9.57 -6.54
C ALA A 115 9.03 -8.76 -6.50
N ALA A 116 8.89 -7.90 -5.51
CA ALA A 116 7.80 -6.94 -5.43
C ALA A 116 7.93 -5.93 -6.59
N THR A 117 6.81 -5.60 -7.22
CA THR A 117 6.73 -4.52 -8.20
C THR A 117 6.63 -3.17 -7.48
N VAL A 118 6.70 -2.06 -8.24
CA VAL A 118 6.42 -0.72 -7.71
C VAL A 118 5.02 -0.66 -7.08
N VAL A 119 4.03 -1.33 -7.67
CA VAL A 119 2.65 -1.42 -7.13
C VAL A 119 2.64 -2.15 -5.78
N GLY A 120 3.35 -3.28 -5.66
CA GLY A 120 3.44 -4.02 -4.40
C GLY A 120 4.12 -3.23 -3.29
N VAL A 121 5.19 -2.49 -3.61
CA VAL A 121 5.87 -1.60 -2.66
C VAL A 121 4.97 -0.43 -2.25
N ALA A 122 4.27 0.19 -3.21
CA ALA A 122 3.32 1.27 -2.92
C ALA A 122 2.16 0.78 -2.02
N ALA A 123 1.65 -0.44 -2.25
CA ALA A 123 0.61 -1.04 -1.41
C ALA A 123 1.07 -1.19 0.05
N LEU A 124 2.31 -1.62 0.29
CA LEU A 124 2.87 -1.68 1.64
C LEU A 124 2.97 -0.32 2.31
N LEU A 125 3.42 0.70 1.58
CA LEU A 125 3.48 2.06 2.09
C LEU A 125 2.09 2.55 2.48
N PHE A 126 1.09 2.35 1.62
CA PHE A 126 -0.29 2.71 1.88
C PHE A 126 -0.86 2.03 3.13
N LEU A 127 -0.67 0.71 3.25
CA LEU A 127 -1.13 -0.05 4.43
C LEU A 127 -0.44 0.41 5.72
N ASN A 128 0.86 0.69 5.69
CA ASN A 128 1.58 1.20 6.86
C ASN A 128 1.03 2.58 7.27
N THR A 129 0.82 3.48 6.31
CA THR A 129 0.21 4.79 6.58
C THR A 129 -1.18 4.65 7.19
N LEU A 130 -2.03 3.78 6.62
CA LEU A 130 -3.38 3.55 7.12
C LEU A 130 -3.37 2.97 8.54
N ALA A 131 -2.50 1.98 8.81
CA ALA A 131 -2.33 1.41 10.14
C ALA A 131 -1.85 2.45 11.17
N SER A 132 -0.90 3.30 10.80
CA SER A 132 -0.45 4.41 11.65
C SER A 132 -1.59 5.39 11.95
N MET A 133 -2.41 5.73 10.96
CA MET A 133 -3.58 6.59 11.17
C MET A 133 -4.58 5.96 12.15
N LEU A 134 -4.91 4.68 11.98
CA LEU A 134 -5.80 3.96 12.90
C LEU A 134 -5.26 3.98 14.33
N ASN A 135 -3.95 3.82 14.52
CA ASN A 135 -3.32 3.87 15.83
C ASN A 135 -3.38 5.27 16.46
N VAL A 136 -3.20 6.33 15.66
CA VAL A 136 -3.32 7.72 16.13
C VAL A 136 -4.77 8.06 16.50
N LEU A 137 -5.73 7.63 15.69
CA LEU A 137 -7.16 7.90 15.92
C LEU A 137 -7.77 7.06 17.06
N LYS A 138 -7.15 5.93 17.43
CA LYS A 138 -7.53 5.16 18.63
C LYS A 138 -7.08 5.79 19.95
N LYS A 139 -6.10 6.71 19.93
CA LYS A 139 -5.53 7.34 21.13
C LYS A 139 -6.34 8.46 21.86
N PRO A 140 -7.59 8.85 21.52
CA PRO A 140 -8.30 9.87 22.29
C PRO A 140 -9.27 9.36 23.38
N SER A 141 -9.19 8.12 23.87
CA SER A 141 -10.17 7.60 24.86
C SER A 141 -9.64 7.26 26.27
N GLU A 142 -8.35 7.39 26.56
CA GLU A 142 -7.81 7.15 27.92
C GLU A 142 -7.37 8.45 28.60
N LYS A 143 -8.34 9.33 28.85
CA LYS A 143 -8.30 10.25 29.98
C LYS A 143 -9.71 10.34 30.56
N ILE A 144 -10.12 9.30 31.27
CA ILE A 144 -11.15 9.44 32.29
C ILE A 144 -10.40 9.80 33.56
N PHE A 145 -10.48 11.07 33.93
CA PHE A 145 -10.22 11.51 35.29
C PHE A 145 -11.31 10.92 36.18
N LEU A 146 -10.92 10.08 37.14
CA LEU A 146 -11.56 9.97 38.46
C LEU A 146 -10.44 9.79 39.49
#